data_AF-A0A517DQR1-F1
#
_entry.id   AF-A0A517DQR1-F1
#
_cell.length_a   1.000
_cell.length_b   1.000
_cell.length_c   1.000
_cell.angle_alpha   90.00
_cell.angle_beta   90.00
_cell.angle_gamma   90.00
#
_symmetry.space_group_name_H-M   'P 1'
#
loop_
_entity.id
_entity.type
_entity.pdbx_description
1 polymer ?
#
loop_
_entity_poly.entity_id
_entity_poly.type
_entity_poly.pdbx_seq_one_letter_code
_entity_poly.pdbx_strand_id
1 'polypeptide(L)'
;MNTLLVILLLVSLIAMVVGLVKPGLVIRWGEKKTRPRVLVIYGGLFIVLLIVLGMTGSPNSEKASSPDGNKAAKETVNKEPETKYTYDSAEMRVGDWCMEHQFPNNPKLSISKGKPDGSFYENDGKKYYLFTLTGLQRAVDILVDPYTGDLLFNDVGIKPYSLNTWYGQYRKDYEGANKTSSDSRLAGRWVADDGARLDFSGNGIGITNLNLWSYEFGLGDKNITWRTENGRLIIAAKRTVKSKYSLGKQGYGDILTMEHYGNFKRTEGTDGLYGTWMPIDSGGGGIQFFEDKTGNDQINRLGKFTWSTENGYLTRTYSQERVFDYTMENSKLIIFGNNGNIVFTKVGS
;
A
#
# COMPACT_ATOMS: atom_id res chain seq x y z
N MET A 1 8.76 -51.27 -16.07
CA MET A 1 9.96 -50.47 -15.69
C MET A 1 9.60 -49.27 -14.83
N ASN A 2 8.57 -48.49 -15.19
CA ASN A 2 8.23 -47.24 -14.50
C ASN A 2 7.77 -47.42 -13.04
N THR A 3 6.97 -48.44 -12.73
CA THR A 3 6.54 -48.72 -11.35
C THR A 3 7.71 -49.00 -10.41
N LEU A 4 8.75 -49.69 -10.89
CA LEU A 4 9.94 -49.99 -10.08
C LEU A 4 10.76 -48.72 -9.82
N LEU A 5 10.90 -47.84 -10.81
CA LEU A 5 11.56 -46.53 -10.65
C LEU A 5 10.80 -45.61 -9.69
N VAL A 6 9.47 -45.59 -9.77
CA VAL A 6 8.61 -44.81 -8.85
C VAL A 6 8.74 -45.31 -7.41
N ILE A 7 8.72 -46.63 -7.20
CA ILE A 7 8.92 -47.22 -5.86
C ILE A 7 10.33 -46.90 -5.34
N LEU A 8 11.37 -46.99 -6.17
CA LEU A 8 12.74 -46.67 -5.76
C LEU A 8 12.90 -45.19 -5.37
N LEU A 9 12.23 -44.29 -6.10
CA LEU A 9 12.21 -42.86 -5.85
C LEU A 9 11.51 -42.52 -4.52
N LEU A 10 10.39 -43.19 -4.23
CA LEU A 10 9.69 -43.07 -2.94
C LEU A 10 10.56 -43.58 -1.77
N VAL A 11 11.24 -44.71 -1.94
CA VAL A 11 12.13 -45.26 -0.90
C VAL A 11 13.32 -44.34 -0.65
N SER A 12 13.90 -43.72 -1.69
CA SER A 12 15.02 -42.79 -1.50
C SER A 12 14.58 -41.50 -0.81
N LEU A 13 13.36 -41.01 -1.09
CA LEU A 13 12.76 -39.87 -0.39
C LEU A 13 12.57 -40.15 1.11
N ILE A 14 12.01 -41.32 1.46
CA ILE A 14 11.83 -41.72 2.87
C ILE A 14 13.19 -41.85 3.56
N ALA A 15 14.18 -42.48 2.92
CA ALA A 15 15.53 -42.62 3.46
C ALA A 15 16.20 -41.24 3.69
N MET A 16 15.96 -40.28 2.80
CA MET A 16 16.47 -38.91 2.95
C MET A 16 15.83 -38.21 4.15
N VAL A 17 14.50 -38.26 4.29
CA VAL A 17 13.77 -37.62 5.41
C VAL A 17 14.21 -38.23 6.75
N VAL A 18 14.25 -39.57 6.85
CA VAL A 18 14.68 -40.27 8.06
C VAL A 18 16.15 -39.99 8.38
N GLY A 19 17.02 -39.92 7.36
CA GLY A 19 18.44 -39.65 7.52
C GLY A 19 18.76 -38.21 7.94
N LEU A 20 17.91 -37.23 7.59
CA LEU A 20 18.04 -35.85 8.09
C LEU A 20 17.75 -35.76 9.59
N VAL A 21 16.79 -36.54 10.08
CA VAL A 21 16.42 -36.58 11.51
C VAL A 21 17.44 -37.40 12.31
N LYS A 22 17.78 -38.61 11.85
CA LYS A 22 18.75 -39.51 12.48
C LYS A 22 19.65 -40.15 11.41
N PRO A 23 20.81 -39.54 11.09
CA PRO A 23 21.68 -40.03 10.02
C PRO A 23 22.21 -41.44 10.28
N GLY A 24 22.36 -41.83 11.56
CA GLY A 24 22.84 -43.16 11.92
C GLY A 24 21.85 -44.30 11.72
N LEU A 25 20.56 -44.01 11.47
CA LEU A 25 19.57 -45.03 11.14
C LEU A 25 19.69 -45.48 9.68
N VAL A 26 20.05 -44.53 8.80
CA VAL A 26 20.04 -44.70 7.34
C VAL A 26 21.46 -44.96 6.81
N ILE A 27 22.45 -44.22 7.29
CA ILE A 27 23.87 -44.48 6.98
C ILE A 27 24.42 -45.46 8.04
N ARG A 28 24.34 -46.75 7.73
CA ARG A 28 24.91 -47.81 8.59
C ARG A 28 26.43 -47.94 8.47
N TRP A 29 27.04 -47.37 7.42
CA TRP A 29 28.45 -47.56 7.06
C TRP A 29 29.19 -46.22 6.93
N GLY A 30 30.41 -46.13 7.48
CA GLY A 30 31.27 -44.94 7.41
C GLY A 30 31.49 -44.25 8.77
N GLU A 31 32.71 -43.71 8.96
CA GLU A 31 33.19 -43.14 10.24
C GLU A 31 32.42 -41.89 10.70
N LYS A 32 31.86 -41.12 9.76
CA LYS A 32 31.13 -39.87 10.03
C LYS A 32 29.72 -39.93 9.47
N LYS A 33 28.75 -40.09 10.39
CA LYS A 33 27.30 -40.14 10.14
C LYS A 33 26.69 -38.76 10.35
N THR A 34 26.94 -37.85 9.40
CA THR A 34 26.48 -36.45 9.49
C THR A 34 25.30 -36.17 8.55
N ARG A 35 24.43 -35.23 8.94
CA ARG A 35 23.24 -34.83 8.15
C ARG A 35 23.55 -34.38 6.72
N PRO A 36 24.63 -33.59 6.47
CA PRO A 36 24.97 -33.17 5.10
C PRO A 36 25.32 -34.36 4.20
N ARG A 37 25.91 -35.42 4.75
CA ARG A 37 26.30 -36.61 3.98
C ARG A 37 25.10 -37.42 3.51
N VAL A 38 24.02 -37.47 4.30
CA VAL A 38 22.74 -38.07 3.88
C VAL A 38 22.18 -37.32 2.68
N LEU A 39 22.24 -35.98 2.71
CA LEU A 39 21.72 -35.14 1.63
C LEU A 39 22.53 -35.32 0.33
N VAL A 40 23.85 -35.46 0.43
CA VAL A 40 24.71 -35.75 -0.73
C VAL A 40 24.41 -37.14 -1.32
N ILE A 41 24.31 -38.18 -0.48
CA ILE A 41 24.14 -39.56 -0.96
C ILE A 41 22.72 -39.80 -1.46
N TYR A 42 21.71 -39.56 -0.62
CA TYR A 42 20.32 -39.86 -0.96
C TYR A 42 19.68 -38.78 -1.84
N GLY A 43 20.06 -37.52 -1.66
CA GLY A 43 19.63 -36.44 -2.56
C GLY A 43 20.26 -36.58 -3.95
N GLY A 44 21.54 -36.95 -4.03
CA GLY A 44 22.17 -37.27 -5.32
C GLY A 44 21.49 -38.43 -6.04
N LEU A 45 21.21 -39.53 -5.34
CA LEU A 45 20.48 -40.67 -5.89
C LEU A 45 19.06 -40.30 -6.34
N PHE A 46 18.36 -39.45 -5.57
CA PHE A 46 17.02 -38.98 -5.91
C PHE A 46 16.99 -38.17 -7.21
N ILE A 47 17.97 -37.28 -7.43
CA ILE A 47 18.09 -36.49 -8.66
C ILE A 47 18.34 -37.40 -9.87
N VAL A 48 19.24 -38.39 -9.74
CA VAL A 48 19.52 -39.35 -10.82
C VAL A 48 18.26 -40.15 -11.19
N LEU A 49 17.47 -40.59 -10.19
CA LEU A 49 16.23 -41.32 -10.43
C LEU A 49 15.15 -40.47 -11.11
N LEU A 50 15.07 -39.17 -10.81
CA LEU A 50 14.15 -38.25 -11.49
C LEU A 50 14.47 -38.12 -12.98
N ILE A 51 15.76 -38.03 -13.33
CA ILE A 51 16.20 -37.94 -14.73
C ILE A 51 15.86 -39.22 -15.48
N VAL A 52 16.18 -40.39 -14.90
CA VAL A 52 15.88 -41.69 -15.52
C VAL A 52 14.36 -41.90 -15.67
N LEU A 53 13.56 -41.49 -14.67
CA LEU A 53 12.11 -41.58 -14.75
C LEU A 53 11.56 -40.69 -15.87
N GLY A 54 12.07 -39.47 -16.00
CA GLY A 54 11.72 -38.54 -17.09
C GLY A 54 12.04 -39.09 -18.48
N MET A 55 13.14 -39.84 -18.63
CA MET A 55 13.51 -40.46 -19.91
C MET A 55 12.66 -41.69 -20.28
N THR A 56 12.00 -42.33 -19.31
CA THR A 56 11.22 -43.58 -19.52
C THR A 56 9.71 -43.36 -19.71
N GLY A 57 9.25 -42.11 -19.75
CA GLY A 57 7.86 -41.78 -20.07
C GLY A 57 7.60 -41.85 -21.58
N SER A 58 7.18 -43.01 -22.09
CA SER A 58 6.70 -43.10 -23.47
C SER A 58 5.42 -42.27 -23.66
N PRO A 59 5.32 -41.41 -24.68
CA PRO A 59 4.09 -40.69 -24.99
C PRO A 59 3.11 -41.63 -25.70
N ASN A 60 2.00 -41.97 -25.05
CA ASN A 60 0.91 -42.70 -25.69
C ASN A 60 -0.02 -41.70 -26.36
N SER A 61 -0.16 -41.82 -27.67
CA SER A 61 -0.97 -40.99 -28.56
C SER A 61 -2.35 -41.63 -28.74
N GLU A 62 -3.42 -40.95 -28.34
CA GLU A 62 -4.79 -41.27 -28.73
C GLU A 62 -5.29 -40.31 -29.83
N LYS A 63 -5.94 -40.91 -30.83
CA LYS A 63 -6.32 -40.39 -32.14
C LYS A 63 -7.51 -39.43 -32.09
N ALA A 64 -7.46 -38.38 -32.91
CA ALA A 64 -8.63 -37.86 -33.63
C ALA A 64 -8.21 -37.37 -35.02
N SER A 65 -8.98 -37.79 -36.01
CA SER A 65 -8.74 -37.73 -37.46
C SER A 65 -9.30 -36.47 -38.11
N SER A 66 -8.56 -35.90 -39.06
CA SER A 66 -9.06 -35.43 -40.38
C SER A 66 -7.88 -35.22 -41.36
N PRO A 67 -7.97 -35.64 -42.63
CA PRO A 67 -6.90 -35.51 -43.61
C PRO A 67 -7.11 -34.26 -44.49
N ASP A 68 -6.04 -33.56 -44.85
CA ASP A 68 -5.43 -33.61 -46.20
C ASP A 68 -4.32 -32.54 -46.37
N GLY A 69 -3.27 -32.86 -47.15
CA GLY A 69 -2.38 -31.86 -47.77
C GLY A 69 -0.94 -31.67 -47.22
N ASN A 70 0.00 -32.48 -47.71
CA ASN A 70 1.46 -32.44 -47.55
C ASN A 70 2.16 -31.08 -47.86
N LYS A 71 3.15 -30.67 -47.03
CA LYS A 71 4.59 -30.60 -47.40
C LYS A 71 5.49 -30.14 -46.25
N ALA A 72 6.73 -30.64 -46.29
CA ALA A 72 7.73 -30.63 -45.23
C ALA A 72 8.36 -29.27 -44.91
N ALA A 73 8.55 -29.02 -43.61
CA ALA A 73 9.74 -28.35 -43.06
C ALA A 73 9.92 -28.81 -41.60
N LYS A 74 11.11 -29.30 -41.27
CA LYS A 74 11.55 -29.55 -39.88
C LYS A 74 11.75 -28.21 -39.20
N GLU A 75 10.90 -27.90 -38.22
CA GLU A 75 11.24 -26.98 -37.13
C GLU A 75 11.10 -27.73 -35.82
N THR A 76 12.23 -27.91 -35.13
CA THR A 76 12.29 -28.40 -33.77
C THR A 76 11.80 -27.28 -32.85
N VAL A 77 10.48 -27.14 -32.71
CA VAL A 77 9.90 -26.21 -31.73
C VAL A 77 9.97 -26.86 -30.36
N ASN A 78 10.83 -26.30 -29.53
CA ASN A 78 10.88 -26.51 -28.10
C ASN A 78 9.50 -26.10 -27.52
N LYS A 79 8.60 -27.06 -27.28
CA LYS A 79 7.29 -26.77 -26.69
C LYS A 79 7.51 -26.29 -25.24
N GLU A 80 7.40 -24.99 -25.05
CA GLU A 80 7.18 -24.36 -23.75
C GLU A 80 5.98 -25.04 -23.08
N PRO A 81 6.04 -25.36 -21.77
CA PRO A 81 4.94 -26.06 -21.10
C PRO A 81 3.64 -25.28 -21.26
N GLU A 82 2.57 -25.99 -21.65
CA GLU A 82 1.24 -25.40 -21.78
C GLU A 82 0.77 -24.91 -20.40
N THR A 83 0.31 -23.66 -20.34
CA THR A 83 -0.18 -23.05 -19.10
C THR A 83 -1.52 -23.64 -18.70
N LYS A 84 -1.70 -23.94 -17.41
CA LYS A 84 -2.96 -24.48 -16.86
C LYS A 84 -4.03 -23.39 -16.75
N TYR A 85 -3.64 -22.16 -16.49
CA TYR A 85 -4.51 -21.00 -16.36
C TYR A 85 -4.34 -20.08 -17.56
N THR A 86 -5.46 -19.58 -18.08
CA THR A 86 -5.49 -18.45 -19.01
C THR A 86 -5.54 -17.16 -18.22
N TYR A 87 -5.38 -16.02 -18.90
CA TYR A 87 -5.53 -14.72 -18.27
C TYR A 87 -6.89 -14.58 -17.54
N ASP A 88 -7.98 -14.91 -18.22
CA ASP A 88 -9.33 -14.75 -17.67
C ASP A 88 -9.58 -15.70 -16.49
N SER A 89 -9.05 -16.94 -16.53
CA SER A 89 -9.18 -17.85 -15.39
C SER A 89 -8.30 -17.47 -14.21
N ALA A 90 -7.16 -16.82 -14.45
CA ALA A 90 -6.36 -16.19 -13.40
C ALA A 90 -7.07 -14.99 -12.77
N GLU A 91 -7.76 -14.16 -13.56
CA GLU A 91 -8.55 -13.03 -13.05
C GLU A 91 -9.70 -13.52 -12.14
N MET A 92 -10.45 -14.53 -12.59
CA MET A 92 -11.49 -15.17 -11.78
C MET A 92 -10.92 -15.71 -10.47
N ARG A 93 -9.74 -16.33 -10.50
CA ARG A 93 -9.09 -16.88 -9.30
C ARG A 93 -8.80 -15.79 -8.25
N VAL A 94 -8.40 -14.60 -8.67
CA VAL A 94 -8.19 -13.44 -7.78
C VAL A 94 -9.52 -12.92 -7.26
N GLY A 95 -10.54 -12.85 -8.11
CA GLY A 95 -11.91 -12.46 -7.72
C GLY A 95 -12.50 -13.38 -6.65
N ASP A 96 -12.44 -14.69 -6.87
CA ASP A 96 -12.89 -15.71 -5.91
C ASP A 96 -12.18 -15.56 -4.57
N TRP A 97 -10.86 -15.37 -4.61
CA TRP A 97 -10.07 -15.13 -3.40
C TRP A 97 -10.54 -13.87 -2.66
N CYS A 98 -10.82 -12.76 -3.35
CA CYS A 98 -11.31 -11.54 -2.71
C CYS A 98 -12.70 -11.73 -2.07
N MET A 99 -13.57 -12.54 -2.67
CA MET A 99 -14.90 -12.84 -2.11
C MET A 99 -14.84 -13.75 -0.88
N GLU A 100 -13.89 -14.69 -0.85
CA GLU A 100 -13.67 -15.61 0.28
C GLU A 100 -13.12 -14.89 1.53
N HIS A 101 -12.45 -13.74 1.34
CA HIS A 101 -11.74 -13.03 2.41
C HIS A 101 -12.51 -11.78 2.87
N GLN A 102 -12.90 -11.75 4.15
CA GLN A 102 -13.62 -10.63 4.74
C GLN A 102 -12.71 -9.43 5.06
N PHE A 103 -12.60 -8.51 4.10
CA PHE A 103 -11.82 -7.29 4.31
C PHE A 103 -12.46 -6.37 5.36
N PRO A 104 -11.68 -5.81 6.30
CA PRO A 104 -12.19 -4.87 7.28
C PRO A 104 -12.78 -3.60 6.64
N ASN A 105 -13.86 -3.05 7.21
CA ASN A 105 -14.66 -1.94 6.67
C ASN A 105 -15.32 -2.17 5.30
N ASN A 106 -15.32 -3.41 4.80
CA ASN A 106 -15.96 -3.80 3.54
C ASN A 106 -15.66 -2.83 2.36
N PRO A 107 -14.36 -2.66 2.01
CA PRO A 107 -13.96 -1.78 0.92
C PRO A 107 -14.60 -2.19 -0.39
N LYS A 108 -14.91 -1.20 -1.25
CA LYS A 108 -15.30 -1.45 -2.64
C LYS A 108 -14.06 -1.86 -3.43
N LEU A 109 -13.79 -3.16 -3.48
CA LEU A 109 -12.66 -3.73 -4.20
C LEU A 109 -12.86 -3.68 -5.71
N SER A 110 -11.78 -3.43 -6.44
CA SER A 110 -11.75 -3.53 -7.91
C SER A 110 -10.43 -4.13 -8.35
N ILE A 111 -10.51 -5.06 -9.31
CA ILE A 111 -9.35 -5.73 -9.89
C ILE A 111 -9.10 -5.13 -11.27
N SER A 112 -7.86 -4.77 -11.57
CA SER A 112 -7.45 -4.28 -12.88
C SER A 112 -6.26 -5.07 -13.42
N LYS A 113 -6.11 -5.08 -14.74
CA LYS A 113 -4.98 -5.71 -15.41
C LYS A 113 -3.69 -4.96 -15.08
N GLY A 114 -2.66 -5.66 -14.62
CA GLY A 114 -1.33 -5.06 -14.41
C GLY A 114 -0.56 -4.83 -15.71
N LYS A 115 -0.90 -5.58 -16.77
CA LYS A 115 -0.44 -5.32 -18.13
C LYS A 115 -1.62 -5.19 -19.09
N PRO A 116 -1.69 -4.13 -19.93
CA PRO A 116 -2.84 -3.89 -20.82
C PRO A 116 -3.09 -5.02 -21.83
N ASP A 117 -2.01 -5.68 -22.26
CA ASP A 117 -2.03 -6.74 -23.28
C ASP A 117 -2.25 -8.15 -22.69
N GLY A 118 -2.35 -8.27 -21.37
CA GLY A 118 -2.46 -9.57 -20.68
C GLY A 118 -1.21 -10.45 -20.79
N SER A 119 -0.07 -9.89 -21.24
CA SER A 119 1.19 -10.62 -21.34
C SER A 119 1.73 -11.01 -19.97
N PHE A 120 2.65 -11.98 -19.95
CA PHE A 120 3.29 -12.40 -18.71
C PHE A 120 4.15 -11.27 -18.11
N TYR A 121 4.05 -11.13 -16.80
CA TYR A 121 5.01 -10.43 -15.97
C TYR A 121 6.12 -11.42 -15.58
N GLU A 122 7.38 -11.04 -15.76
CA GLU A 122 8.53 -11.87 -15.39
C GLU A 122 9.18 -11.35 -14.10
N ASN A 123 9.37 -12.25 -13.14
CA ASN A 123 10.08 -11.98 -11.89
C ASN A 123 10.94 -13.20 -11.53
N ASP A 124 12.23 -12.98 -11.28
CA ASP A 124 13.23 -14.03 -11.03
C ASP A 124 13.21 -15.19 -12.05
N GLY A 125 12.99 -14.86 -13.33
CA GLY A 125 12.93 -15.84 -14.43
C GLY A 125 11.66 -16.70 -14.45
N LYS A 126 10.64 -16.36 -13.64
CA LYS A 126 9.32 -16.99 -13.65
C LYS A 126 8.28 -16.06 -14.26
N LYS A 127 7.33 -16.63 -15.00
CA LYS A 127 6.22 -15.94 -15.65
C LYS A 127 4.97 -15.96 -14.79
N TYR A 128 4.28 -14.83 -14.71
CA TYR A 128 3.07 -14.62 -13.93
C TYR A 128 2.03 -13.80 -14.70
N TYR A 129 0.75 -13.98 -14.39
CA TYR A 129 -0.23 -12.95 -14.67
C TYR A 129 -0.23 -11.93 -13.54
N LEU A 130 -0.20 -10.63 -13.87
CA LEU A 130 -0.19 -9.54 -12.91
C LEU A 130 -1.57 -8.86 -12.89
N PHE A 131 -2.11 -8.75 -11.69
CA PHE A 131 -3.33 -8.01 -11.38
C PHE A 131 -3.06 -6.98 -10.30
N THR A 132 -3.78 -5.87 -10.33
CA THR A 132 -3.73 -4.86 -9.28
C THR A 132 -5.09 -4.81 -8.61
N LEU A 133 -5.10 -5.13 -7.31
CA LEU A 133 -6.26 -5.00 -6.45
C LEU A 133 -6.30 -3.59 -5.86
N THR A 134 -7.37 -2.87 -6.13
CA THR A 134 -7.64 -1.51 -5.66
C THR A 134 -8.86 -1.50 -4.74
N GLY A 135 -9.06 -0.41 -4.00
CA GLY A 135 -10.12 -0.29 -2.99
C GLY A 135 -9.65 -0.59 -1.56
N LEU A 136 -8.46 -1.18 -1.41
CA LEU A 136 -7.77 -1.32 -0.12
C LEU A 136 -7.05 -0.03 0.29
N GLN A 137 -6.37 -0.06 1.45
CA GLN A 137 -5.51 1.04 1.92
C GLN A 137 -4.50 1.48 0.85
N ARG A 138 -3.95 0.54 0.08
CA ARG A 138 -3.16 0.79 -1.13
C ARG A 138 -3.54 -0.17 -2.25
N ALA A 139 -3.14 0.17 -3.48
CA ALA A 139 -3.13 -0.80 -4.56
C ALA A 139 -2.17 -1.95 -4.21
N VAL A 140 -2.62 -3.18 -4.39
CA VAL A 140 -1.86 -4.39 -4.10
C VAL A 140 -1.70 -5.17 -5.39
N ASP A 141 -0.45 -5.41 -5.77
CA ASP A 141 -0.14 -6.24 -6.92
C ASP A 141 -0.19 -7.72 -6.52
N ILE A 142 -0.93 -8.48 -7.31
CA ILE A 142 -1.17 -9.91 -7.14
C ILE A 142 -0.63 -10.61 -8.37
N LEU A 143 0.29 -11.54 -8.15
CA LEU A 143 0.79 -12.44 -9.18
C LEU A 143 0.04 -13.76 -9.12
N VAL A 144 -0.35 -14.27 -10.28
CA VAL A 144 -0.93 -15.60 -10.44
C VAL A 144 0.05 -16.46 -11.23
N ASP A 145 0.46 -17.58 -10.66
CA ASP A 145 1.27 -18.57 -11.37
C ASP A 145 0.40 -19.25 -12.44
N PRO A 146 0.77 -19.18 -13.73
CA PRO A 146 -0.07 -19.68 -14.82
C PRO A 146 -0.11 -21.21 -14.89
N TYR A 147 0.75 -21.91 -14.15
CA TYR A 147 0.81 -23.37 -14.12
C TYR A 147 0.13 -23.94 -12.88
N THR A 148 0.28 -23.31 -11.72
CA THR A 148 -0.29 -23.82 -10.46
C THR A 148 -1.59 -23.11 -10.05
N GLY A 149 -1.77 -21.84 -10.44
CA GLY A 149 -2.84 -20.97 -9.96
C GLY A 149 -2.55 -20.37 -8.58
N ASP A 150 -1.32 -20.46 -8.10
CA ASP A 150 -0.92 -19.89 -6.82
C ASP A 150 -1.00 -18.36 -6.86
N LEU A 151 -1.56 -17.79 -5.79
CA LEU A 151 -1.70 -16.35 -5.60
C LEU A 151 -0.57 -15.83 -4.72
N LEU A 152 0.22 -14.92 -5.27
CA LEU A 152 1.34 -14.30 -4.58
C LEU A 152 1.11 -12.80 -4.46
N PHE A 153 1.40 -12.27 -3.29
CA PHE A 153 1.55 -10.84 -3.07
C PHE A 153 2.89 -10.38 -3.66
N ASN A 154 2.87 -9.26 -4.38
CA ASN A 154 4.04 -8.65 -5.00
C ASN A 154 4.13 -7.17 -4.61
N ASP A 155 5.35 -6.73 -4.28
CA ASP A 155 5.63 -5.35 -3.90
C ASP A 155 7.06 -4.97 -4.30
N VAL A 156 7.29 -3.67 -4.45
CA VAL A 156 8.59 -3.16 -4.92
C VAL A 156 9.68 -3.48 -3.90
N GLY A 157 10.71 -4.19 -4.34
CA GLY A 157 11.89 -4.50 -3.53
C GLY A 157 11.71 -5.69 -2.57
N ILE A 158 10.61 -6.43 -2.66
CA ILE A 158 10.35 -7.62 -1.83
C ILE A 158 10.10 -8.82 -2.74
N LYS A 159 10.68 -9.98 -2.37
CA LYS A 159 10.44 -11.24 -3.09
C LYS A 159 8.96 -11.65 -2.96
N PRO A 160 8.28 -12.04 -4.05
CA PRO A 160 6.89 -12.46 -3.97
C PRO A 160 6.68 -13.61 -2.98
N TYR A 161 5.59 -13.53 -2.21
CA TYR A 161 5.23 -14.54 -1.21
C TYR A 161 3.71 -14.74 -1.17
N SER A 162 3.23 -15.75 -0.44
CA SER A 162 1.82 -16.14 -0.43
C SER A 162 0.88 -14.99 -0.09
N LEU A 163 -0.14 -14.77 -0.93
CA LEU A 163 -1.18 -13.75 -0.72
C LEU A 163 -1.93 -13.95 0.60
N ASN A 164 -2.16 -15.20 1.02
CA ASN A 164 -2.78 -15.52 2.32
C ASN A 164 -1.91 -15.07 3.50
N THR A 165 -0.59 -15.18 3.37
CA THR A 165 0.34 -14.71 4.41
C THR A 165 0.27 -13.20 4.54
N TRP A 166 0.26 -12.49 3.41
CA TRP A 166 0.06 -11.04 3.38
C TRP A 166 -1.28 -10.65 4.01
N TYR A 167 -2.38 -11.29 3.62
CA TYR A 167 -3.72 -10.97 4.13
C TYR A 167 -3.84 -11.19 5.65
N GLY A 168 -3.25 -12.27 6.16
CA GLY A 168 -3.21 -12.52 7.61
C GLY A 168 -2.49 -11.42 8.38
N GLN A 169 -1.43 -10.84 7.81
CA GLN A 169 -0.73 -9.70 8.38
C GLN A 169 -1.57 -8.42 8.29
N TYR A 170 -2.12 -8.14 7.10
CA TYR A 170 -3.01 -7.01 6.85
C TYR A 170 -4.18 -6.96 7.86
N ARG A 171 -4.82 -8.10 8.13
CA ARG A 171 -5.92 -8.19 9.08
C ARG A 171 -5.47 -7.89 10.52
N LYS A 172 -4.32 -8.42 10.95
CA LYS A 172 -3.78 -8.17 12.30
C LYS A 172 -3.43 -6.69 12.50
N ASP A 173 -2.82 -6.07 11.51
CA ASP A 173 -2.46 -4.66 11.56
C ASP A 173 -3.73 -3.78 11.62
N TYR A 174 -4.76 -4.18 10.87
CA TYR A 174 -6.06 -3.51 10.89
C TYR A 174 -6.77 -3.65 12.24
N GLU A 175 -6.87 -4.86 12.78
CA GLU A 175 -7.52 -5.14 14.07
C GLU A 175 -6.75 -4.50 15.24
N GLY A 176 -5.43 -4.36 15.13
CA GLY A 176 -4.59 -3.62 16.08
C GLY A 176 -4.77 -2.10 16.02
N ALA A 177 -5.07 -1.54 14.85
CA ALA A 177 -5.23 -0.10 14.62
C ALA A 177 -6.64 0.44 14.96
N ASN A 178 -7.62 -0.43 15.22
CA ASN A 178 -8.99 -0.06 15.61
C ASN A 178 -9.14 0.31 17.11
N LYS A 179 -8.03 0.47 17.83
CA LYS A 179 -8.00 1.13 19.14
C LYS A 179 -7.58 2.58 18.93
N THR A 180 -8.42 3.50 19.37
CA THR A 180 -8.14 4.94 19.39
C THR A 180 -6.76 5.27 19.96
N SER A 181 -6.15 6.30 19.35
CA SER A 181 -4.94 7.04 19.75
C SER A 181 -3.57 6.40 19.43
N SER A 182 -2.93 6.95 18.39
CA SER A 182 -1.50 6.95 18.09
C SER A 182 -0.76 5.61 18.15
N ASP A 183 -0.31 5.12 16.99
CA ASP A 183 0.73 4.10 16.90
C ASP A 183 2.00 4.61 17.58
N SER A 184 2.22 4.19 18.83
CA SER A 184 3.31 4.68 19.68
C SER A 184 4.69 4.39 19.08
N ARG A 185 4.80 3.46 18.13
CA ARG A 185 6.05 3.17 17.41
C ARG A 185 6.51 4.36 16.56
N LEU A 186 5.56 5.15 16.05
CA LEU A 186 5.83 6.37 15.29
C LEU A 186 6.43 7.47 16.17
N ALA A 187 6.24 7.45 17.49
CA ALA A 187 6.81 8.47 18.35
C ALA A 187 8.36 8.45 18.25
N GLY A 188 8.95 9.64 18.09
CA GLY A 188 10.37 9.85 17.91
C GLY A 188 10.69 10.70 16.68
N ARG A 189 12.00 10.87 16.45
CA ARG A 189 12.53 11.65 15.33
C ARG A 189 12.90 10.73 14.17
N TRP A 190 12.53 11.16 12.97
CA TRP A 190 12.66 10.46 11.72
C TRP A 190 13.31 11.38 10.69
N VAL A 191 14.28 10.86 9.96
CA VAL A 191 15.05 11.62 8.96
C VAL A 191 15.14 10.82 7.67
N ALA A 192 14.80 11.44 6.54
CA ALA A 192 14.97 10.87 5.21
C ALA A 192 16.30 11.32 4.59
N ASP A 193 16.74 10.62 3.54
CA ASP A 193 18.02 10.86 2.87
C ASP A 193 18.10 12.24 2.19
N ASP A 194 16.96 12.81 1.80
CA ASP A 194 16.83 14.15 1.22
C ASP A 194 16.83 15.28 2.27
N GLY A 195 16.98 14.93 3.56
CA GLY A 195 16.95 15.87 4.67
C GLY A 195 15.55 16.22 5.18
N ALA A 196 14.50 15.57 4.68
CA ALA A 196 13.18 15.65 5.29
C ALA A 196 13.18 15.06 6.71
N ARG A 197 12.36 15.64 7.57
CA ARG A 197 12.29 15.37 9.01
C ARG A 197 10.85 15.31 9.48
N LEU A 198 10.59 14.32 10.34
CA LEU A 198 9.37 14.19 11.12
C LEU A 198 9.77 13.95 12.57
N ASP A 199 9.25 14.75 13.49
CA ASP A 199 9.43 14.57 14.93
C ASP A 199 8.04 14.39 15.53
N PHE A 200 7.70 13.18 15.97
CA PHE A 200 6.40 12.83 16.50
C PHE A 200 6.50 12.66 18.02
N SER A 201 5.85 13.53 18.80
CA SER A 201 5.74 13.34 20.23
C SER A 201 4.59 12.38 20.57
N GLY A 202 4.72 11.65 21.68
CA GLY A 202 3.73 10.63 22.09
C GLY A 202 2.34 11.16 22.46
N ASN A 203 2.16 12.49 22.52
CA ASN A 203 0.86 13.14 22.77
C ASN A 203 0.17 13.64 21.50
N GLY A 204 0.59 13.19 20.31
CA GLY A 204 -0.04 13.54 19.03
C GLY A 204 0.33 14.93 18.50
N ILE A 205 1.38 15.54 19.02
CA ILE A 205 2.00 16.76 18.49
C ILE A 205 3.24 16.35 17.69
N GLY A 206 3.65 17.17 16.73
CA GLY A 206 4.89 16.91 16.03
C GLY A 206 5.44 18.11 15.30
N ILE A 207 6.60 17.92 14.69
CA ILE A 207 7.30 18.90 13.90
C ILE A 207 7.69 18.28 12.56
N THR A 208 7.53 19.01 11.46
CA THR A 208 7.99 18.59 10.14
C THR A 208 8.53 19.72 9.30
N ASN A 209 9.47 19.41 8.41
CA ASN A 209 9.89 20.30 7.32
C ASN A 209 9.43 19.79 5.95
N LEU A 210 8.59 18.74 5.91
CA LEU A 210 7.98 18.30 4.68
C LEU A 210 7.04 19.38 4.16
N ASN A 211 7.02 19.59 2.85
CA ASN A 211 6.03 20.45 2.23
C ASN A 211 4.79 19.61 1.87
N LEU A 212 3.92 19.34 2.85
CA LEU A 212 2.70 18.52 2.65
C LEU A 212 1.49 19.34 2.17
N TRP A 213 1.62 20.67 2.16
CA TRP A 213 0.54 21.62 1.91
C TRP A 213 0.90 22.49 0.71
N SER A 214 -0.10 23.12 0.07
CA SER A 214 0.19 24.07 -1.00
C SER A 214 0.96 25.27 -0.43
N TYR A 215 1.89 25.82 -1.23
CA TYR A 215 2.67 27.02 -0.92
C TYR A 215 1.79 28.20 -0.44
N GLU A 216 0.55 28.24 -0.90
CA GLU A 216 -0.47 29.25 -0.56
C GLU A 216 -0.87 29.27 0.92
N PHE A 217 -0.64 28.18 1.68
CA PHE A 217 -1.01 28.15 3.10
C PHE A 217 -0.05 28.94 4.00
N GLY A 218 1.15 29.29 3.49
CA GLY A 218 2.13 30.11 4.20
C GLY A 218 2.46 29.62 5.61
N LEU A 219 2.23 28.33 5.91
CA LEU A 219 2.55 27.76 7.21
C LEU A 219 4.04 27.47 7.23
N GLY A 220 4.80 28.49 7.60
CA GLY A 220 6.12 28.29 8.19
C GLY A 220 6.06 27.50 9.51
N ASP A 221 4.85 27.24 10.02
CA ASP A 221 4.61 26.43 11.21
C ASP A 221 4.88 24.97 10.89
N LYS A 222 6.11 24.57 11.17
CA LYS A 222 6.56 23.17 11.21
C LYS A 222 5.74 22.33 12.20
N ASN A 223 4.94 22.96 13.06
CA ASN A 223 4.12 22.32 14.07
C ASN A 223 2.91 21.63 13.44
N ILE A 224 2.80 20.34 13.69
CA ILE A 224 1.71 19.50 13.24
C ILE A 224 1.05 18.82 14.43
N THR A 225 -0.18 18.40 14.26
CA THR A 225 -0.75 17.30 15.05
C THR A 225 -0.71 16.05 14.20
N TRP A 226 -0.46 14.91 14.83
CA TRP A 226 -0.50 13.63 14.15
C TRP A 226 -1.33 12.63 14.95
N ARG A 227 -1.98 11.74 14.23
CA ARG A 227 -2.67 10.59 14.82
C ARG A 227 -2.62 9.44 13.83
N THR A 228 -2.87 8.25 14.33
CA THR A 228 -3.17 7.10 13.48
C THR A 228 -4.63 6.74 13.61
N GLU A 229 -5.25 6.45 12.48
CA GLU A 229 -6.65 6.08 12.39
C GLU A 229 -6.79 5.04 11.28
N ASN A 230 -7.33 3.86 11.59
CA ASN A 230 -7.52 2.77 10.62
C ASN A 230 -6.22 2.39 9.87
N GLY A 231 -5.08 2.38 10.57
CA GLY A 231 -3.77 2.04 10.00
C GLY A 231 -3.13 3.13 9.13
N ARG A 232 -3.71 4.34 9.12
CA ARG A 232 -3.20 5.48 8.36
C ARG A 232 -2.60 6.54 9.27
N LEU A 233 -1.55 7.19 8.80
CA LEU A 233 -0.94 8.33 9.44
C LEU A 233 -1.66 9.59 8.95
N ILE A 234 -2.35 10.27 9.87
CA ILE A 234 -2.98 11.55 9.60
C ILE A 234 -2.07 12.63 10.18
N ILE A 235 -1.57 13.51 9.31
CA ILE A 235 -0.80 14.68 9.69
C ILE A 235 -1.66 15.91 9.41
N ALA A 236 -1.93 16.70 10.43
CA ALA A 236 -2.71 17.93 10.31
C ALA A 236 -1.85 19.14 10.69
N ALA A 237 -1.90 20.16 9.85
CA ALA A 237 -1.39 21.48 10.20
C ALA A 237 -2.55 22.36 10.66
N LYS A 238 -2.32 23.13 11.73
CA LYS A 238 -3.28 24.08 12.25
C LYS A 238 -2.67 25.47 12.25
N ARG A 239 -3.42 26.43 11.71
CA ARG A 239 -3.08 27.86 11.76
C ARG A 239 -4.20 28.59 12.47
N THR A 240 -3.85 29.34 13.50
CA THR A 240 -4.80 30.22 14.16
C THR A 240 -4.41 31.67 13.88
N VAL A 241 -5.34 32.43 13.31
CA VAL A 241 -5.19 33.86 13.05
C VAL A 241 -6.16 34.59 13.96
N LYS A 242 -5.64 35.52 14.76
CA LYS A 242 -6.42 36.39 15.63
C LYS A 242 -6.27 37.82 15.15
N SER A 243 -7.37 38.48 14.83
CA SER A 243 -7.40 39.86 14.33
C SER A 243 -8.46 40.65 15.08
N LYS A 244 -8.18 41.92 15.43
CA LYS A 244 -9.26 42.82 15.86
C LYS A 244 -10.25 42.98 14.71
N TYR A 245 -11.53 43.07 15.05
CA TYR A 245 -12.57 43.33 14.06
C TYR A 245 -13.60 44.31 14.58
N SER A 246 -14.26 45.01 13.66
CA SER A 246 -15.44 45.81 13.95
C SER A 246 -16.48 45.63 12.86
N LEU A 247 -17.75 45.75 13.26
CA LEU A 247 -18.89 45.78 12.36
C LEU A 247 -19.46 47.20 12.36
N GLY A 248 -19.80 47.70 11.18
CA GLY A 248 -20.38 49.02 11.01
C GLY A 248 -21.27 49.09 9.77
N LYS A 249 -21.74 50.29 9.45
CA LYS A 249 -22.48 50.59 8.22
C LYS A 249 -21.84 51.77 7.50
N GLN A 250 -21.71 51.68 6.19
CA GLN A 250 -21.18 52.79 5.39
C GLN A 250 -21.76 52.73 3.98
N GLY A 251 -22.51 53.75 3.56
CA GLY A 251 -22.94 54.10 2.19
C GLY A 251 -23.70 53.04 1.36
N TYR A 252 -23.23 51.79 1.37
CA TYR A 252 -23.57 50.68 0.50
C TYR A 252 -23.96 49.40 1.25
N GLY A 253 -23.99 49.41 2.59
CA GLY A 253 -24.41 48.26 3.41
C GLY A 253 -23.59 48.08 4.69
N ASP A 254 -23.64 46.86 5.22
CA ASP A 254 -22.83 46.43 6.37
C ASP A 254 -21.36 46.28 5.97
N ILE A 255 -20.47 46.72 6.86
CA ILE A 255 -19.02 46.69 6.69
C ILE A 255 -18.39 45.90 7.82
N LEU A 256 -17.52 44.96 7.46
CA LEU A 256 -16.61 44.27 8.36
C LEU A 256 -15.21 44.85 8.15
N THR A 257 -14.64 45.42 9.20
CA THR A 257 -13.23 45.84 9.22
C THR A 257 -12.43 44.79 9.98
N MET A 258 -11.38 44.25 9.36
CA MET A 258 -10.46 43.31 10.00
C MET A 258 -9.05 43.89 9.98
N GLU A 259 -8.40 43.91 11.14
CA GLU A 259 -7.02 44.34 11.29
C GLU A 259 -6.10 43.52 10.34
N HIS A 260 -5.24 44.20 9.59
CA HIS A 260 -4.37 43.66 8.53
C HIS A 260 -5.05 43.14 7.25
N TYR A 261 -6.38 43.04 7.20
CA TYR A 261 -7.11 42.56 6.02
C TYR A 261 -7.97 43.64 5.34
N GLY A 262 -8.22 44.76 6.02
CA GLY A 262 -8.96 45.90 5.46
C GLY A 262 -10.48 45.76 5.61
N ASN A 263 -11.20 46.41 4.70
CA ASN A 263 -12.65 46.55 4.76
C ASN A 263 -13.36 45.60 3.79
N PHE A 264 -14.44 45.00 4.27
CA PHE A 264 -15.28 44.08 3.53
C PHE A 264 -16.72 44.53 3.56
N LYS A 265 -17.40 44.42 2.42
CA LYS A 265 -18.83 44.67 2.29
C LYS A 265 -19.59 43.35 2.34
N ARG A 266 -20.68 43.30 3.10
CA ARG A 266 -21.59 42.15 3.08
C ARG A 266 -22.32 42.05 1.74
N THR A 267 -22.33 40.87 1.14
CA THR A 267 -23.13 40.55 -0.06
C THR A 267 -24.27 39.58 0.25
N GLU A 268 -24.14 38.76 1.30
CA GLU A 268 -25.17 37.81 1.75
C GLU A 268 -25.18 37.72 3.28
N GLY A 269 -26.31 37.33 3.85
CA GLY A 269 -26.54 37.28 5.31
C GLY A 269 -27.18 38.56 5.86
N THR A 270 -27.66 38.52 7.10
CA THR A 270 -28.51 39.58 7.67
C THR A 270 -28.11 40.07 9.05
N ASP A 271 -27.25 39.35 9.78
CA ASP A 271 -26.89 39.71 11.14
C ASP A 271 -25.45 39.35 11.52
N GLY A 272 -24.85 40.15 12.40
CA GLY A 272 -23.54 39.93 12.98
C GLY A 272 -22.46 39.65 11.94
N LEU A 273 -21.63 38.64 12.17
CA LEU A 273 -20.61 38.20 11.21
C LEU A 273 -21.16 37.25 10.14
N TYR A 274 -22.35 36.68 10.31
CA TYR A 274 -22.83 35.58 9.49
C TYR A 274 -23.15 36.03 8.06
N GLY A 275 -22.61 35.32 7.07
CA GLY A 275 -22.80 35.62 5.66
C GLY A 275 -21.50 35.81 4.90
N THR A 276 -21.63 36.36 3.70
CA THR A 276 -20.54 36.49 2.72
C THR A 276 -20.06 37.94 2.68
N TRP A 277 -18.75 38.12 2.81
CA TRP A 277 -18.08 39.42 2.89
C TRP A 277 -17.04 39.54 1.78
N MET A 278 -17.23 40.51 0.89
CA MET A 278 -16.33 40.76 -0.24
C MET A 278 -15.41 41.94 0.06
N PRO A 279 -14.10 41.83 -0.24
CA PRO A 279 -13.19 42.95 -0.06
C PRO A 279 -13.61 44.16 -0.91
N ILE A 280 -13.51 45.36 -0.34
CA ILE A 280 -13.92 46.60 -1.04
C ILE A 280 -12.83 47.07 -2.01
N ASP A 281 -11.57 46.96 -1.61
CA ASP A 281 -10.43 47.55 -2.33
C ASP A 281 -9.62 46.54 -3.16
N SER A 282 -10.05 45.27 -3.23
CA SER A 282 -9.35 44.25 -4.01
C SER A 282 -10.31 43.32 -4.75
N GLY A 283 -9.96 42.93 -5.99
CA GLY A 283 -10.72 41.97 -6.81
C GLY A 283 -10.57 40.51 -6.38
N GLY A 284 -10.30 40.26 -5.09
CA GLY A 284 -10.06 38.93 -4.53
C GLY A 284 -11.34 38.17 -4.17
N GLY A 285 -11.19 36.91 -3.78
CA GLY A 285 -12.29 36.10 -3.24
C GLY A 285 -12.83 36.66 -1.91
N GLY A 286 -14.05 36.29 -1.54
CA GLY A 286 -14.68 36.72 -0.29
C GLY A 286 -14.30 35.84 0.92
N ILE A 287 -14.72 36.29 2.10
CA ILE A 287 -14.75 35.46 3.31
C ILE A 287 -16.19 35.21 3.73
N GLN A 288 -16.50 33.97 4.07
CA GLN A 288 -17.83 33.56 4.48
C GLN A 288 -17.80 33.02 5.91
N PHE A 289 -18.77 33.43 6.72
CA PHE A 289 -18.97 32.92 8.08
C PHE A 289 -20.35 32.30 8.20
N PHE A 290 -20.41 31.05 8.65
CA PHE A 290 -21.65 30.31 8.84
C PHE A 290 -22.09 30.30 10.31
N GLU A 291 -23.38 30.05 10.54
CA GLU A 291 -23.97 30.03 11.89
C GLU A 291 -23.40 28.93 12.78
N ASP A 292 -22.98 27.81 12.19
CA ASP A 292 -22.36 26.66 12.86
C ASP A 292 -20.91 26.89 13.30
N LYS A 293 -20.43 28.14 13.23
CA LYS A 293 -19.04 28.55 13.55
C LYS A 293 -17.98 28.00 12.60
N THR A 294 -18.39 27.55 11.41
CA THR A 294 -17.48 27.31 10.29
C THR A 294 -17.44 28.51 9.35
N GLY A 295 -16.48 28.52 8.43
CA GLY A 295 -16.34 29.57 7.44
C GLY A 295 -15.47 29.12 6.27
N ASN A 296 -15.40 29.96 5.24
CA ASN A 296 -14.60 29.73 4.05
C ASN A 296 -13.84 31.00 3.66
N ASP A 297 -12.52 30.92 3.50
CA ASP A 297 -11.63 32.02 3.17
C ASP A 297 -11.11 31.84 1.74
N GLN A 298 -11.70 32.59 0.81
CA GLN A 298 -11.27 32.63 -0.58
C GLN A 298 -10.25 33.74 -0.84
N ILE A 299 -10.03 34.66 0.10
CA ILE A 299 -9.07 35.77 0.00
C ILE A 299 -7.65 35.21 -0.09
N ASN A 300 -7.32 34.33 0.85
CA ASN A 300 -5.98 33.76 0.99
C ASN A 300 -5.89 32.34 0.42
N ARG A 301 -6.95 31.85 -0.25
CA ARG A 301 -7.09 30.45 -0.68
C ARG A 301 -6.86 29.44 0.45
N LEU A 302 -7.11 29.86 1.69
CA LEU A 302 -6.95 29.02 2.87
C LEU A 302 -8.12 28.04 3.05
N GLY A 303 -9.23 28.28 2.34
CA GLY A 303 -10.37 27.38 2.34
C GLY A 303 -11.12 27.40 3.66
N LYS A 304 -11.55 26.22 4.13
CA LYS A 304 -12.43 26.09 5.29
C LYS A 304 -11.72 26.40 6.61
N PHE A 305 -12.42 27.07 7.52
CA PHE A 305 -11.95 27.37 8.87
C PHE A 305 -13.08 27.25 9.89
N THR A 306 -12.72 27.16 11.16
CA THR A 306 -13.63 27.43 12.29
C THR A 306 -13.33 28.81 12.86
N TRP A 307 -14.33 29.45 13.47
CA TRP A 307 -14.13 30.79 14.03
C TRP A 307 -14.86 31.02 15.33
N SER A 308 -14.31 31.94 16.12
CA SER A 308 -14.90 32.43 17.35
C SER A 308 -14.61 33.92 17.52
N THR A 309 -15.40 34.57 18.36
CA THR A 309 -15.22 35.97 18.71
C THR A 309 -15.15 36.13 20.21
N GLU A 310 -14.14 36.86 20.68
CA GLU A 310 -13.95 37.10 22.11
C GLU A 310 -13.28 38.47 22.30
N ASN A 311 -13.82 39.31 23.18
CA ASN A 311 -13.24 40.60 23.56
C ASN A 311 -12.87 41.50 22.35
N GLY A 312 -13.71 41.53 21.30
CA GLY A 312 -13.49 42.33 20.09
C GLY A 312 -12.48 41.74 19.10
N TYR A 313 -12.05 40.50 19.31
CA TYR A 313 -11.19 39.76 18.39
C TYR A 313 -11.97 38.68 17.66
N LEU A 314 -11.68 38.53 16.37
CA LEU A 314 -12.09 37.41 15.55
C LEU A 314 -10.92 36.44 15.48
N THR A 315 -11.13 35.22 15.97
CA THR A 315 -10.16 34.12 15.88
C THR A 315 -10.63 33.16 14.80
N ARG A 316 -9.79 32.90 13.80
CA ARG A 316 -10.03 31.93 12.73
C ARG A 316 -8.99 30.83 12.84
N THR A 317 -9.44 29.58 12.88
CA THR A 317 -8.57 28.40 12.92
C THR A 317 -8.75 27.59 11.66
N TYR A 318 -7.69 27.53 10.86
CA TYR A 318 -7.60 26.75 9.64
C TYR A 318 -6.95 25.41 9.96
N SER A 319 -7.49 24.32 9.44
CA SER A 319 -6.93 22.98 9.61
C SER A 319 -6.87 22.30 8.26
N GLN A 320 -5.69 21.83 7.87
CA GLN A 320 -5.53 20.95 6.72
C GLN A 320 -4.97 19.63 7.19
N GLU A 321 -5.68 18.56 6.86
CA GLU A 321 -5.24 17.19 7.12
C GLU A 321 -4.74 16.54 5.83
N ARG A 322 -3.63 15.83 5.95
CA ARG A 322 -3.13 14.89 4.96
C ARG A 322 -3.15 13.50 5.57
N VAL A 323 -3.66 12.57 4.80
CA VAL A 323 -3.75 11.16 5.19
C VAL A 323 -2.74 10.42 4.34
N PHE A 324 -1.86 9.69 5.02
CA PHE A 324 -0.83 8.88 4.40
C PHE A 324 -1.01 7.43 4.81
N ASP A 325 -0.84 6.54 3.85
CA ASP A 325 -0.49 5.17 4.20
C ASP A 325 0.97 5.15 4.65
N TYR A 326 1.28 4.28 5.61
CA TYR A 326 2.65 4.11 6.07
C TYR A 326 2.92 2.65 6.44
N THR A 327 4.20 2.26 6.39
CA THR A 327 4.66 1.00 6.99
C THR A 327 5.89 1.26 7.83
N MET A 328 6.12 0.38 8.79
CA MET A 328 7.28 0.44 9.67
C MET A 328 7.94 -0.93 9.78
N GLU A 329 9.24 -0.96 9.56
CA GLU A 329 10.07 -2.12 9.81
C GLU A 329 11.34 -1.69 10.56
N ASN A 330 11.52 -2.21 11.77
CA ASN A 330 12.63 -1.85 12.65
C ASN A 330 12.72 -0.33 12.88
N SER A 331 13.82 0.29 12.44
CA SER A 331 14.07 1.74 12.52
C SER A 331 13.75 2.47 11.22
N LYS A 332 12.96 1.87 10.32
CA LYS A 332 12.54 2.48 9.06
C LYS A 332 11.04 2.75 9.07
N LEU A 333 10.68 3.98 8.69
CA LEU A 333 9.32 4.41 8.42
C LEU A 333 9.22 4.74 6.94
N ILE A 334 8.27 4.15 6.24
CA ILE A 334 7.99 4.47 4.84
C ILE A 334 6.62 5.13 4.79
N ILE A 335 6.56 6.36 4.31
CA ILE A 335 5.32 7.09 4.04
C ILE A 335 5.05 7.03 2.54
N PHE A 336 3.88 6.55 2.17
CA PHE A 336 3.47 6.42 0.77
C PHE A 336 2.78 7.71 0.32
N GLY A 337 3.29 8.35 -0.72
CA GLY A 337 2.72 9.56 -1.32
C GLY A 337 2.40 9.37 -2.79
N ASN A 338 1.54 10.23 -3.34
CA ASN A 338 1.16 10.20 -4.76
C ASN A 338 2.36 10.42 -5.71
N ASN A 339 3.42 11.06 -5.23
CA ASN A 339 4.64 11.36 -6.00
C ASN A 339 5.78 10.38 -5.68
N GLY A 340 5.49 9.24 -5.04
CA GLY A 340 6.46 8.26 -4.60
C GLY A 340 6.55 8.14 -3.08
N ASN A 341 7.37 7.18 -2.65
CA ASN A 341 7.52 6.83 -1.24
C ASN A 341 8.64 7.66 -0.61
N ILE A 342 8.43 8.14 0.61
CA ILE A 342 9.47 8.79 1.41
C ILE A 342 9.90 7.81 2.49
N VAL A 343 11.19 7.47 2.49
CA VAL A 343 11.77 6.55 3.46
C VAL A 343 12.50 7.35 4.52
N PHE A 344 12.11 7.16 5.77
CA PHE A 344 12.75 7.77 6.93
C PHE A 344 13.44 6.71 7.78
N THR A 345 14.56 7.10 8.38
CA THR A 345 15.27 6.35 9.41
C THR A 345 15.06 7.01 10.75
N LYS A 346 14.80 6.23 11.81
CA LYS A 346 14.65 6.73 13.18
C LYS A 346 15.99 7.21 13.71
N VAL A 347 16.02 8.39 14.35
CA VAL A 347 17.22 9.02 14.89
C VAL A 347 17.01 9.36 16.36
N GLY A 348 17.86 8.80 17.21
CA GLY A 348 17.77 8.97 18.67
C GLY A 348 16.80 7.96 19.32
N SER A 349 17.14 7.57 20.55
CA SER A 349 16.35 6.68 21.42
C SER A 349 15.40 7.46 22.31
#